data_AF-A0A4Z1BL65-F1
#
_entry.id   AF-A0A4Z1BL65-F1
#
_cell.length_a   1.000
_cell.length_b   1.000
_cell.length_c   1.000
_cell.angle_alpha   90.00
_cell.angle_beta   90.00
_cell.angle_gamma   90.00
#
_symmetry.space_group_name_H-M   'P 1'
#
loop_
_entity.id
_entity.type
_entity.pdbx_description
1 polymer ?
#
loop_
_entity_poly.entity_id
_entity_poly.type
_entity_poly.pdbx_seq_one_letter_code
_entity_poly.pdbx_strand_id
1 'polypeptide(L)'
;MADVSLAEASEDNRVVMVIEDSLPIDRFAVYEVPIPTDFQTVKGNRHIKVSLAFDPPVRNSRKEYLGVKMGYHLVRGKSAEEVFDRFRKLEADEKAVNGRAAVFKNASAICKMTPLATMQEAGSLQVGTFGAKRNISNYGDSYYLVVRCEGKWAANLVQQQTFSVAVELWHEAELELYQQVAVVLNA
;
A
#
# COMPACT_ATOMS: atom_id res chain seq x y z
N MET A 1 22.08 -11.86 -5.57
CA MET A 1 22.43 -12.97 -4.66
C MET A 1 21.16 -13.29 -3.89
N ALA A 2 20.71 -14.55 -3.89
CA ALA A 2 19.53 -14.92 -3.11
C ALA A 2 19.87 -14.80 -1.62
N ASP A 3 18.99 -14.16 -0.85
CA ASP A 3 19.15 -14.02 0.60
C ASP A 3 18.69 -15.33 1.25
N VAL A 4 19.66 -16.15 1.67
CA VAL A 4 19.41 -17.49 2.23
C VAL A 4 18.61 -17.39 3.53
N SER A 5 18.88 -16.38 4.35
CA SER A 5 18.16 -16.15 5.61
C SER A 5 16.69 -15.79 5.36
N LEU A 6 16.41 -15.04 4.28
CA LEU A 6 15.03 -14.74 3.89
C LEU A 6 14.28 -15.97 3.34
N ALA A 7 15.00 -16.88 2.67
CA ALA A 7 14.42 -18.12 2.14
C ALA A 7 14.08 -19.10 3.27
N GLU A 8 14.95 -19.24 4.28
CA GLU A 8 14.72 -20.10 5.45
C GLU A 8 13.63 -19.56 6.39
N ALA A 9 13.48 -18.24 6.50
CA ALA A 9 12.42 -17.61 7.28
C ALA A 9 11.01 -17.72 6.64
N SER A 10 10.88 -18.31 5.44
CA SER A 10 9.65 -18.20 4.64
C SER A 10 8.45 -19.02 5.14
N GLU A 11 8.57 -19.80 6.22
CA GLU A 11 7.51 -20.75 6.60
C GLU A 11 6.41 -20.09 7.45
N ASP A 12 6.70 -19.59 8.66
CA ASP A 12 5.64 -19.08 9.55
C ASP A 12 5.66 -17.56 9.77
N ASN A 13 6.84 -16.96 9.90
CA ASN A 13 7.01 -15.55 10.30
C ASN A 13 6.72 -14.52 9.20
N ARG A 14 6.20 -14.97 8.05
CA ARG A 14 5.90 -14.17 6.87
C ARG A 14 4.58 -14.58 6.26
N VAL A 15 3.77 -13.59 5.87
CA VAL A 15 2.57 -13.80 5.08
C VAL A 15 2.48 -12.75 3.98
N VAL A 16 2.07 -13.18 2.79
CA VAL A 16 1.88 -12.31 1.63
C VAL A 16 0.43 -12.41 1.18
N MET A 17 -0.25 -11.27 1.17
CA MET A 17 -1.60 -11.09 0.65
C MET A 17 -1.48 -10.44 -0.73
N VAL A 18 -2.19 -10.96 -1.73
CA VAL A 18 -2.13 -10.46 -3.11
C VAL A 18 -3.54 -10.23 -3.60
N ILE A 19 -3.73 -9.14 -4.34
CA ILE A 19 -4.95 -8.88 -5.09
C ILE A 19 -4.59 -8.37 -6.49
N GLU A 20 -5.38 -8.79 -7.46
CA GLU A 20 -5.39 -8.24 -8.82
C GLU A 20 -6.75 -7.57 -9.01
N ASP A 21 -6.75 -6.33 -9.50
CA ASP A 21 -7.96 -5.54 -9.62
C ASP A 21 -7.83 -4.50 -10.76
N SER A 22 -8.92 -3.81 -11.07
CA SER A 22 -8.96 -2.71 -12.04
C SER A 22 -9.62 -1.48 -11.43
N LEU A 23 -8.98 -0.32 -11.58
CA LEU A 23 -9.46 0.94 -11.02
C LEU A 23 -9.78 1.92 -12.15
N PRO A 24 -10.98 2.55 -12.17
CA PRO A 24 -11.27 3.61 -13.12
C PRO A 24 -10.31 4.80 -12.95
N ILE A 25 -10.11 5.57 -14.02
CA ILE A 25 -9.28 6.77 -13.96
C ILE A 25 -9.86 7.80 -12.96
N ASP A 26 -8.97 8.47 -12.24
CA ASP A 26 -9.29 9.46 -11.19
C ASP A 26 -10.19 8.90 -10.09
N ARG A 27 -9.91 7.65 -9.70
CA ARG A 27 -10.53 6.95 -8.56
C ARG A 27 -9.47 6.41 -7.62
N PHE A 28 -9.93 5.97 -6.45
CA PHE A 28 -9.14 5.20 -5.49
C PHE A 28 -9.94 4.00 -4.96
N ALA A 29 -9.20 2.97 -4.54
CA ALA A 29 -9.71 1.83 -3.79
C ALA A 29 -9.07 1.81 -2.40
N VAL A 30 -9.79 1.29 -1.42
CA VAL A 30 -9.30 1.10 -0.05
C VAL A 30 -9.41 -0.38 0.29
N TYR A 31 -8.28 -0.99 0.64
CA TYR A 31 -8.18 -2.38 1.06
C TYR A 31 -7.83 -2.43 2.54
N GLU A 32 -8.49 -3.31 3.26
CA GLU A 32 -8.15 -3.60 4.65
C GLU A 32 -6.99 -4.60 4.71
N VAL A 33 -6.01 -4.29 5.55
CA VAL A 33 -4.84 -5.12 5.83
C VAL A 33 -4.91 -5.54 7.29
N PRO A 34 -5.24 -6.80 7.59
CA PRO A 34 -5.29 -7.28 8.96
C PRO A 34 -3.88 -7.30 9.56
N ILE A 35 -3.74 -6.80 10.77
CA ILE A 35 -2.49 -6.75 11.53
C ILE A 35 -2.67 -7.63 12.77
N PRO A 36 -2.16 -8.88 12.77
CA PRO A 36 -2.39 -9.81 13.87
C PRO A 36 -1.82 -9.33 15.20
N THR A 37 -2.45 -9.71 16.32
CA THR A 37 -2.05 -9.26 17.67
C THR A 37 -0.60 -9.61 18.00
N ASP A 38 -0.12 -10.79 17.58
CA ASP A 38 1.26 -11.20 17.81
C ASP A 38 2.23 -10.34 17.01
N PHE A 39 1.89 -10.03 15.75
CA PHE A 39 2.64 -9.09 14.93
C PHE A 39 2.72 -7.70 15.58
N GLN A 40 1.73 -7.28 16.35
CA GLN A 40 1.73 -5.98 17.01
C GLN A 40 2.54 -5.94 18.31
N THR A 41 2.47 -7.00 19.11
CA THR A 41 2.87 -6.97 20.53
C THR A 41 4.22 -7.64 20.80
N VAL A 42 4.54 -8.71 20.07
CA VAL A 42 5.78 -9.47 20.24
C VAL A 42 6.98 -8.57 19.95
N LYS A 43 8.05 -8.68 20.72
CA LYS A 43 9.27 -7.89 20.52
C LYS A 43 10.06 -8.46 19.33
N GLY A 44 10.61 -7.56 18.52
CA GLY A 44 11.36 -7.92 17.33
C GLY A 44 11.24 -6.86 16.24
N ASN A 45 12.15 -6.94 15.27
CA ASN A 45 11.99 -6.18 14.04
C ASN A 45 10.80 -6.74 13.26
N ARG A 46 9.97 -5.85 12.73
CA ARG A 46 8.87 -6.21 11.84
C ARG A 46 8.77 -5.24 10.70
N HIS A 47 8.23 -5.69 9.59
CA HIS A 47 7.92 -4.79 8.49
C HIS A 47 6.66 -5.16 7.75
N ILE A 48 6.08 -4.14 7.14
CA ILE A 48 5.01 -4.25 6.17
C ILE A 48 5.60 -3.80 4.84
N LYS A 49 5.69 -4.70 3.87
CA LYS A 49 6.17 -4.38 2.52
C LYS A 49 4.99 -4.37 1.55
N VAL A 50 4.89 -3.32 0.76
CA VAL A 50 3.84 -3.16 -0.25
C VAL A 50 4.50 -3.05 -1.62
N SER A 51 4.03 -3.88 -2.55
CA SER A 51 4.50 -3.93 -3.93
C SER A 51 3.31 -3.72 -4.87
N LEU A 52 3.28 -2.61 -5.60
CA LEU A 52 2.25 -2.28 -6.59
C LEU A 52 2.85 -2.41 -7.99
N ALA A 53 2.17 -3.12 -8.88
CA ALA A 53 2.51 -3.28 -10.27
C ALA A 53 1.31 -2.95 -11.16
N PHE A 54 1.53 -2.22 -12.25
CA PHE A 54 0.49 -1.87 -13.23
C PHE A 54 1.08 -1.66 -14.63
N ASP A 55 0.24 -1.72 -15.65
CA ASP A 55 0.63 -1.69 -17.07
C ASP A 55 -0.03 -0.49 -17.79
N PRO A 56 0.50 0.74 -17.63
CA PRO A 56 -0.13 1.92 -18.21
C PRO A 56 0.13 2.02 -19.72
N PRO A 57 -0.77 2.68 -20.48
CA PRO A 57 -0.48 3.04 -21.87
C PRO A 57 0.77 3.93 -21.94
N VAL A 58 1.67 3.63 -22.90
CA VAL A 58 2.96 4.33 -23.06
C VAL A 58 3.02 5.11 -24.36
N ARG A 59 3.73 6.25 -24.35
CA ARG A 59 4.06 7.03 -25.55
C ARG A 59 5.57 7.08 -25.76
N ASN A 60 5.98 7.13 -27.03
CA ASN A 60 7.39 7.18 -27.42
C ASN A 60 8.09 8.51 -26.98
N SER A 61 7.34 9.56 -26.66
CA SER A 61 7.91 10.82 -26.17
C SER A 61 8.39 10.72 -24.73
N ARG A 62 9.64 11.14 -24.46
CA ARG A 62 10.24 11.11 -23.11
C ARG A 62 9.60 12.05 -22.08
N LYS A 63 8.84 13.06 -22.50
CA LYS A 63 8.01 13.85 -21.59
C LYS A 63 6.73 13.06 -21.33
N GLU A 64 6.49 12.72 -20.06
CA GLU A 64 5.28 12.04 -19.58
C GLU A 64 5.04 10.67 -20.22
N TYR A 65 6.04 9.80 -20.13
CA TYR A 65 6.03 8.46 -20.73
C TYR A 65 4.81 7.59 -20.34
N LEU A 66 4.36 7.66 -19.09
CA LEU A 66 3.21 6.92 -18.57
C LEU A 66 1.92 7.71 -18.76
N GLY A 67 0.94 7.13 -19.46
CA GLY A 67 -0.36 7.76 -19.73
C GLY A 67 -1.33 7.77 -18.55
N VAL A 68 -1.06 6.93 -17.56
CA VAL A 68 -1.74 6.85 -16.27
C VAL A 68 -0.67 6.73 -15.19
N LYS A 69 -0.94 7.30 -14.01
CA LYS A 69 -0.11 7.14 -12.82
C LYS A 69 -0.89 6.38 -11.77
N MET A 70 -0.26 5.38 -11.17
CA MET A 70 -0.80 4.79 -9.94
C MET A 70 0.13 5.06 -8.77
N GLY A 71 -0.43 4.99 -7.58
CA GLY A 71 0.31 5.14 -6.33
C GLY A 71 -0.48 4.55 -5.18
N TYR A 72 0.16 4.41 -4.03
CA TYR A 72 -0.50 3.90 -2.84
C TYR A 72 -0.09 4.62 -1.56
N HIS A 73 -0.96 4.56 -0.55
CA HIS A 73 -0.67 4.96 0.81
C HIS A 73 -1.13 3.88 1.78
N LEU A 74 -0.25 3.50 2.71
CA LEU A 74 -0.61 2.66 3.84
C LEU A 74 -0.97 3.57 5.03
N VAL A 75 -2.18 3.43 5.56
CA VAL A 75 -2.74 4.23 6.65
C VAL A 75 -2.96 3.34 7.87
N ARG A 76 -2.66 3.88 9.06
CA ARG A 76 -2.76 3.19 10.35
C ARG A 76 -3.52 4.04 11.38
N GLY A 77 -4.15 3.40 12.37
CA GLY A 77 -4.82 4.10 13.48
C GLY A 77 -6.01 4.95 13.06
N LYS A 78 -6.72 4.54 12.01
CA LYS A 78 -7.90 5.21 11.45
C LYS A 78 -8.96 4.19 11.08
N SER A 79 -10.25 4.57 11.14
CA SER A 79 -11.32 3.70 10.65
C SER A 79 -11.42 3.74 9.11
N ALA A 80 -12.07 2.75 8.53
CA ALA A 80 -12.36 2.72 7.09
C ALA A 80 -13.11 3.99 6.63
N GLU A 81 -14.11 4.46 7.39
CA GLU A 81 -14.87 5.66 7.03
C GLU A 81 -13.99 6.92 7.05
N GLU A 82 -13.13 7.07 8.07
CA GLU A 82 -12.20 8.20 8.15
C GLU A 82 -11.23 8.24 6.96
N VAL A 83 -10.76 7.07 6.52
CA VAL A 83 -9.90 6.94 5.34
C VAL A 83 -10.68 7.31 4.08
N PHE A 84 -11.85 6.70 3.85
CA PHE A 84 -12.68 7.01 2.68
C PHE A 84 -13.06 8.49 2.58
N ASP A 85 -13.53 9.09 3.67
CA ASP A 85 -13.92 10.50 3.70
C ASP A 85 -12.75 11.43 3.41
N ARG A 86 -11.55 11.09 3.88
CA ARG A 86 -10.36 11.91 3.63
C ARG A 86 -9.97 11.88 2.16
N PHE A 87 -9.94 10.70 1.56
CA PHE A 87 -9.53 10.52 0.17
C PHE A 87 -10.58 11.03 -0.82
N ARG A 88 -11.88 10.91 -0.53
CA ARG A 88 -12.94 11.58 -1.32
C ARG A 88 -12.83 13.10 -1.31
N LYS A 89 -12.52 13.70 -0.16
CA LYS A 89 -12.31 15.16 -0.08
C LYS A 89 -11.11 15.61 -0.91
N LEU A 90 -10.05 14.80 -0.97
CA LEU A 90 -8.91 15.09 -1.83
C LEU A 90 -9.29 15.03 -3.31
N GLU A 91 -10.06 14.04 -3.78
CA GLU A 91 -10.55 14.03 -5.16
C GLU A 91 -11.39 15.28 -5.50
N ALA A 92 -12.20 15.76 -4.55
CA ALA A 92 -13.01 16.97 -4.72
C ALA A 92 -12.18 18.26 -4.74
N ASP A 93 -11.15 18.34 -3.88
CA ASP A 93 -10.27 19.50 -3.72
C ASP A 93 -9.13 19.54 -4.77
N GLU A 94 -8.69 18.39 -5.31
CA GLU A 94 -7.55 18.23 -6.26
C GLU A 94 -7.81 18.82 -7.66
N LYS A 95 -8.99 19.40 -7.92
CA LYS A 95 -9.14 20.39 -9.01
C LYS A 95 -8.33 21.67 -8.77
N ALA A 96 -7.73 21.85 -7.59
CA ALA A 96 -6.81 22.92 -7.27
C ALA A 96 -5.51 22.39 -6.62
N VAL A 97 -4.42 22.38 -7.39
CA VAL A 97 -3.01 22.31 -6.95
C VAL A 97 -2.42 20.92 -6.67
N ASN A 98 -1.75 20.40 -7.71
CA ASN A 98 -0.51 19.62 -7.67
C ASN A 98 -0.33 18.63 -6.49
N GLY A 99 -0.90 17.43 -6.62
CA GLY A 99 -0.32 16.18 -6.11
C GLY A 99 0.11 16.18 -4.64
N ARG A 100 -0.59 16.90 -3.77
CA ARG A 100 -0.27 16.89 -2.34
C ARG A 100 -0.84 15.63 -1.73
N ALA A 101 0.07 14.72 -1.36
CA ALA A 101 -0.15 13.53 -0.55
C ALA A 101 -1.23 13.77 0.50
N ALA A 102 -2.09 12.78 0.72
CA ALA A 102 -3.22 12.87 1.62
C ALA A 102 -2.81 13.27 3.05
N VAL A 103 -2.73 14.56 3.37
CA VAL A 103 -2.25 15.00 4.69
C VAL A 103 -3.39 14.79 5.69
N PHE A 104 -3.42 13.67 6.40
CA PHE A 104 -4.24 13.59 7.62
C PHE A 104 -3.78 14.69 8.58
N LYS A 105 -4.71 15.32 9.34
CA LYS A 105 -4.35 16.33 10.36
C LYS A 105 -3.25 15.83 11.31
N ASN A 106 -3.21 14.51 11.52
CA ASN A 106 -2.10 13.81 12.12
C ASN A 106 -1.23 13.18 11.01
N ALA A 107 -0.14 13.83 10.61
CA ALA A 107 0.81 13.29 9.62
C ALA A 107 1.43 11.93 10.01
N SER A 108 1.20 11.45 11.25
CA SER A 108 1.61 10.14 11.75
C SER A 108 0.74 8.97 11.26
N ALA A 109 -0.47 9.25 10.73
CA ALA A 109 -1.41 8.22 10.29
C ALA A 109 -0.96 7.54 8.99
N ILE A 110 -0.19 8.23 8.13
CA ILE A 110 0.43 7.59 6.96
C ILE A 110 1.72 6.92 7.39
N CYS A 111 1.84 5.63 7.07
CA CYS A 111 3.08 4.87 7.26
C CYS A 111 4.16 5.43 6.34
N LYS A 112 5.29 5.83 6.93
CA LYS A 112 6.46 6.28 6.17
C LYS A 112 7.14 5.08 5.51
N MET A 113 6.87 4.90 4.23
CA MET A 113 7.48 3.83 3.42
C MET A 113 8.91 4.22 3.03
N THR A 114 9.80 3.22 3.01
CA THR A 114 11.15 3.32 2.45
C THR A 114 11.29 2.34 1.27
N PRO A 115 11.74 2.77 0.09
CA PRO A 115 12.03 4.16 -0.33
C PRO A 115 10.78 5.07 -0.23
N LEU A 116 10.96 6.39 -0.20
CA LEU A 116 9.83 7.34 -0.05
C LEU A 116 8.81 7.22 -1.19
N ALA A 117 7.53 7.45 -0.88
CA ALA A 117 6.40 7.37 -1.82
C ALA A 117 6.63 8.14 -3.14
N THR A 118 7.22 9.33 -3.08
CA THR A 118 7.53 10.13 -4.28
C THR A 118 8.53 9.45 -5.22
N MET A 119 9.45 8.63 -4.68
CA MET A 119 10.37 7.82 -5.49
C MET A 119 9.70 6.55 -6.02
N GLN A 120 8.71 6.02 -5.32
CA GLN A 120 7.93 4.84 -5.71
C GLN A 120 6.98 5.15 -6.87
N GLU A 121 6.34 6.31 -6.84
CA GLU A 121 5.36 6.76 -7.85
C GLU A 121 5.96 7.13 -9.22
N ALA A 122 7.27 6.93 -9.40
CA ALA A 122 7.99 7.24 -10.63
C ALA A 122 7.88 6.13 -11.70
N GLY A 123 7.49 4.91 -11.31
CA GLY A 123 7.48 3.73 -12.19
C GLY A 123 6.19 2.92 -12.14
N SER A 124 6.09 1.96 -13.05
CA SER A 124 5.03 0.95 -13.12
C SER A 124 5.16 -0.17 -12.07
N LEU A 125 6.35 -0.33 -11.48
CA LEU A 125 6.62 -1.21 -10.35
C LEU A 125 7.09 -0.37 -9.18
N GLN A 126 6.36 -0.45 -8.07
CA GLN A 126 6.55 0.38 -6.90
C GLN A 126 6.67 -0.50 -5.67
N VAL A 127 7.76 -0.38 -4.92
CA VAL A 127 8.00 -1.21 -3.72
C VAL A 127 8.35 -0.32 -2.54
N GLY A 128 7.72 -0.60 -1.40
CA GLY A 128 7.94 0.13 -0.16
C GLY A 128 7.87 -0.72 1.07
N THR A 129 8.69 -0.36 2.05
CA THR A 129 8.75 -1.06 3.33
C THR A 129 8.51 -0.08 4.46
N PHE A 130 7.52 -0.35 5.29
CA PHE A 130 7.33 0.28 6.59
C PHE A 130 7.92 -0.63 7.68
N GLY A 131 8.97 -0.18 8.34
CA GLY A 131 9.61 -0.92 9.43
C GLY A 131 9.15 -0.41 10.80
N ALA A 132 8.92 -1.33 11.74
CA ALA A 132 8.67 -1.02 13.14
C ALA A 132 9.48 -1.95 14.05
N LYS A 133 10.02 -1.39 15.14
CA LYS A 133 10.74 -2.15 16.18
C LYS A 133 10.02 -2.19 17.52
N ARG A 134 9.05 -1.30 17.71
CA ARG A 134 8.28 -1.13 18.93
C ARG A 134 6.88 -1.69 18.73
N ASN A 135 6.19 -1.93 19.84
CA ASN A 135 4.79 -2.32 19.84
C ASN A 135 3.95 -1.30 19.06
N ILE A 136 3.09 -1.80 18.16
CA ILE A 136 2.23 -1.01 17.25
C ILE A 136 0.73 -1.17 17.54
N SER A 137 0.35 -1.81 18.65
CA SER A 137 -1.06 -2.05 19.02
C SER A 137 -1.88 -0.78 19.23
N ASN A 138 -1.22 0.35 19.47
CA ASN A 138 -1.88 1.64 19.56
C ASN A 138 -2.50 2.13 18.23
N TYR A 139 -2.17 1.48 17.11
CA TYR A 139 -2.75 1.79 15.80
C TYR A 139 -3.89 0.85 15.38
N GLY A 140 -4.28 -0.09 16.26
CA GLY A 140 -5.36 -1.04 16.02
C GLY A 140 -4.96 -2.25 15.18
N ASP A 141 -5.94 -3.11 14.96
CA ASP A 141 -5.76 -4.43 14.33
C ASP A 141 -5.90 -4.39 12.80
N SER A 142 -6.25 -3.23 12.25
CA SER A 142 -6.47 -3.05 10.80
C SER A 142 -5.74 -1.82 10.32
N TYR A 143 -4.92 -2.01 9.28
CA TYR A 143 -4.35 -0.94 8.50
C TYR A 143 -5.11 -0.85 7.17
N TYR A 144 -5.07 0.30 6.51
CA TYR A 144 -5.78 0.51 5.26
C TYR A 144 -4.80 0.89 4.16
N LEU A 145 -4.77 0.07 3.11
CA LEU A 145 -4.03 0.33 1.90
C LEU A 145 -4.94 1.06 0.92
N VAL A 146 -4.61 2.32 0.64
CA VAL A 146 -5.29 3.12 -0.37
C VAL A 146 -4.50 3.07 -1.67
N VAL A 147 -5.10 2.58 -2.74
CA VAL A 147 -4.53 2.57 -4.09
C VAL A 147 -5.25 3.61 -4.93
N ARG A 148 -4.51 4.48 -5.62
CA ARG A 148 -5.06 5.54 -6.46
C ARG A 148 -4.63 5.39 -7.90
N CYS A 149 -5.51 5.80 -8.81
CA CYS A 149 -5.28 5.89 -10.24
C CYS A 149 -5.52 7.33 -10.69
N GLU A 150 -4.47 8.01 -11.12
CA GLU A 150 -4.51 9.39 -11.62
C GLU A 150 -4.31 9.38 -13.15
N GLY A 151 -5.24 10.00 -13.87
CA GLY A 151 -5.12 10.19 -15.31
C GLY A 151 -3.99 11.14 -15.69
N LYS A 152 -3.21 10.81 -16.71
CA LYS A 152 -2.33 11.76 -17.41
C LYS A 152 -2.82 11.99 -18.83
N TRP A 153 -1.93 12.01 -19.82
CA TRP A 153 -2.30 12.21 -21.22
C TRP A 153 -3.25 11.14 -21.78
N ALA A 154 -3.32 9.96 -21.17
CA ALA A 154 -4.18 8.86 -21.63
C ALA A 154 -5.54 8.79 -20.90
N ALA A 155 -5.88 9.77 -20.06
CA ALA A 155 -7.14 9.77 -19.30
C ALA A 155 -8.40 9.62 -20.18
N ASN A 156 -8.36 10.12 -21.42
CA ASN A 156 -9.47 10.01 -22.38
C ASN A 156 -9.38 8.77 -23.29
N LEU A 157 -8.30 7.98 -23.19
CA LEU A 157 -8.03 6.81 -24.04
C LEU A 157 -8.29 5.50 -23.31
N VAL A 158 -8.20 5.52 -21.98
CA VAL A 158 -8.36 4.35 -21.13
C VAL A 158 -9.39 4.67 -20.06
N GLN A 159 -10.38 3.79 -19.88
CA GLN A 159 -11.43 3.98 -18.88
C GLN A 159 -11.00 3.50 -17.49
N GLN A 160 -10.15 2.46 -17.44
CA GLN A 160 -9.67 1.83 -16.21
C GLN A 160 -8.27 1.27 -16.39
N GLN A 161 -7.50 1.25 -15.31
CA GLN A 161 -6.16 0.68 -15.25
C GLN A 161 -6.17 -0.61 -14.41
N THR A 162 -5.66 -1.69 -14.99
CA THR A 162 -5.39 -2.94 -14.27
C THR A 162 -4.13 -2.82 -13.42
N PHE A 163 -4.14 -3.45 -12.26
CA PHE A 163 -3.01 -3.49 -11.35
C PHE A 163 -3.03 -4.75 -10.48
N SER A 164 -1.88 -5.05 -9.91
CA SER A 164 -1.71 -6.04 -8.86
C SER A 164 -1.00 -5.38 -7.68
N VAL A 165 -1.46 -5.69 -6.47
CA VAL A 165 -0.78 -5.26 -5.25
C VAL A 165 -0.57 -6.43 -4.30
N ALA A 166 0.66 -6.53 -3.80
CA ALA A 166 1.07 -7.50 -2.80
C ALA A 166 1.44 -6.79 -1.50
N VAL A 167 0.89 -7.24 -0.39
CA VAL A 167 1.20 -6.78 0.96
C VAL A 167 1.80 -7.93 1.74
N GLU A 168 3.02 -7.72 2.21
CA GLU A 168 3.79 -8.68 2.99
C GLU A 168 3.91 -8.20 4.43
N LEU A 169 3.54 -9.06 5.37
CA LEU A 169 3.87 -8.91 6.78
C LEU A 169 5.03 -9.85 7.10
N TRP A 170 6.06 -9.33 7.73
CA TRP A 170 7.20 -10.13 8.20
C TRP A 170 7.61 -9.72 9.60
N HIS A 171 7.95 -10.71 10.42
CA HIS A 171 8.43 -10.51 11.78
C HIS A 171 9.70 -11.35 12.02
N GLU A 172 10.61 -10.82 12.84
CA GLU A 172 11.87 -11.50 13.18
C GLU A 172 11.66 -12.75 14.06
N ALA A 173 10.74 -12.66 15.03
CA ALA A 173 10.31 -13.82 15.80
C ALA A 173 9.43 -14.77 14.97
N GLU A 174 9.55 -16.06 15.24
CA GLU A 174 8.74 -17.12 14.66
C GLU A 174 7.30 -17.04 15.21
N LEU A 175 6.38 -16.59 14.35
CA LEU A 175 4.97 -16.35 14.66
C LEU A 175 4.15 -17.02 13.57
N GLU A 176 3.02 -17.64 13.87
CA GLU A 176 2.13 -18.26 12.88
C GLU A 176 1.29 -17.19 12.12
N LEU A 177 1.95 -16.24 11.44
CA LEU A 177 1.29 -15.08 10.83
C LEU A 177 0.29 -15.49 9.75
N TYR A 178 0.61 -16.52 8.97
CA TYR A 178 -0.31 -17.04 7.95
C TYR A 178 -1.63 -17.48 8.57
N GLN A 179 -1.59 -18.29 9.64
CA GLN A 179 -2.79 -18.80 10.28
C GLN A 179 -3.64 -17.66 10.85
N GLN A 180 -3.01 -16.69 11.52
CA GLN A 180 -3.72 -15.56 12.11
C GLN A 180 -4.40 -14.68 11.06
N VAL A 181 -3.73 -14.41 9.93
CA VAL A 181 -4.32 -13.64 8.83
C VAL A 181 -5.41 -14.44 8.11
N ALA A 182 -5.19 -15.74 7.86
CA ALA A 182 -6.15 -16.59 7.17
C ALA A 182 -7.47 -16.74 7.96
N VAL A 183 -7.42 -16.75 9.29
CA VAL A 183 -8.63 -16.75 10.13
C VAL A 183 -9.43 -15.46 9.94
N VAL A 184 -8.77 -14.30 9.88
CA VAL A 184 -9.46 -13.01 9.72
C VAL A 184 -10.04 -12.85 8.32
N LEU A 185 -9.35 -13.32 7.28
CA LEU A 185 -9.82 -13.19 5.89
C LEU A 185 -10.94 -14.18 5.52
N ASN A 186 -11.05 -15.31 6.22
CA ASN A 186 -12.08 -16.34 5.98
C ASN A 186 -13.27 -16.27 6.94
N ALA A 187 -13.26 -15.35 7.91
CA ALA A 187 -14.36 -15.13 8.86
C ALA A 187 -15.45 -14.24 8.26
#